data_AF-A0A507QWF2-F1
#
_entry.id   AF-A0A507QWF2-F1
#
_cell.length_a   1.000
_cell.length_b   1.000
_cell.length_c   1.000
_cell.angle_alpha   90.00
_cell.angle_beta   90.00
_cell.angle_gamma   90.00
#
_symmetry.space_group_name_H-M   'P 1'
#
loop_
_entity.id
_entity.type
_entity.pdbx_description
1 polymer ?
#
loop_
_entity_poly.entity_id
_entity_poly.type
_entity_poly.pdbx_seq_one_letter_code
_entity_poly.pdbx_strand_id
1 'polypeptide(L)' 'MLSAGSVGSVVLLMLSGVGPEAHLKSLRTPVVADIPQIGQNLQDHHFAFMPFEVNPNHAAQLINEQGTFQFS' A
#
# COMPACT_ATOMS: atom_id res chain seq x y z
N MET A 1 -17.31 -12.06 5.92
CA MET A 1 -16.31 -11.54 4.95
C MET A 1 -15.69 -10.29 5.54
N LEU A 2 -14.36 -10.17 5.50
CA LEU A 2 -13.61 -9.00 6.00
C LEU A 2 -12.94 -8.31 4.81
N SER A 3 -13.27 -7.04 4.57
CA SER A 3 -12.89 -6.31 3.33
C SER A 3 -12.28 -4.94 3.63
N ALA A 4 -11.26 -4.89 4.48
CA ALA A 4 -10.56 -3.66 4.87
C ALA A 4 -9.22 -3.45 4.12
N GLY A 5 -9.05 -4.07 2.94
CA GLY A 5 -7.83 -4.00 2.15
C GLY A 5 -6.68 -4.85 2.69
N SER A 6 -5.57 -4.92 1.95
CA SER A 6 -4.40 -5.76 2.27
C SER A 6 -3.75 -5.44 3.62
N VAL A 7 -3.78 -4.16 4.03
CA VAL A 7 -3.24 -3.72 5.32
C VAL A 7 -4.32 -3.79 6.41
N GLY A 8 -5.49 -3.20 6.19
CA GLY A 8 -6.53 -3.08 7.22
C GLY A 8 -7.12 -4.44 7.63
N SER A 9 -7.35 -5.35 6.68
CA SER A 9 -7.87 -6.69 7.01
C SER A 9 -6.87 -7.48 7.86
N VAL A 10 -5.57 -7.40 7.57
CA VAL A 10 -4.52 -8.07 8.36
C VAL A 10 -4.50 -7.55 9.79
N VAL A 11 -4.52 -6.23 9.96
CA VAL A 11 -4.53 -5.61 11.30
C VAL A 11 -5.75 -6.05 12.10
N LEU A 12 -6.93 -6.04 11.49
CA LEU A 12 -8.16 -6.47 12.15
C LEU A 12 -8.14 -7.96 12.52
N LEU A 13 -7.56 -8.83 11.69
CA LEU A 13 -7.36 -10.24 12.03
C LEU A 13 -6.40 -10.42 13.21
N MET A 14 -5.27 -9.70 13.24
CA MET A 14 -4.33 -9.83 14.34
C MET A 14 -4.90 -9.29 15.66
N LEU A 15 -5.64 -8.18 15.63
CA LEU A 15 -6.35 -7.67 16.80
C LEU A 15 -7.47 -8.60 17.29
N SER A 16 -8.06 -9.40 16.41
CA SER A 16 -9.03 -10.43 16.78
C SER A 16 -8.41 -11.75 17.22
N GLY A 17 -7.07 -11.82 17.32
CA GLY A 17 -6.34 -13.02 17.75
C GLY A 17 -6.11 -14.06 16.64
N VAL A 18 -6.25 -13.67 15.38
CA VAL A 18 -6.01 -14.52 14.20
C VAL A 18 -4.72 -14.08 13.49
N GLY A 19 -3.66 -14.84 13.65
CA GLY A 19 -2.34 -14.50 13.12
C GLY A 19 -1.22 -15.33 13.75
N PRO A 20 0.07 -15.00 13.52
CA PRO A 20 1.19 -15.76 14.05
C PRO A 20 1.22 -15.75 15.60
N GLU A 21 1.22 -16.92 16.23
CA GLU A 21 1.14 -17.06 17.70
C GLU A 21 2.20 -16.25 18.45
N ALA A 22 3.46 -16.31 18.00
CA ALA A 22 4.56 -15.58 18.63
C ALA A 22 4.34 -14.06 18.60
N HIS A 23 3.79 -13.54 17.50
CA HIS A 23 3.48 -12.14 17.36
C HIS A 23 2.30 -11.73 18.25
N LEU A 24 1.21 -12.51 18.24
CA LEU A 24 0.04 -12.29 19.10
C LEU A 24 0.42 -12.31 20.59
N LYS A 25 1.25 -13.26 21.01
CA LYS A 25 1.78 -13.33 22.39
C LYS A 25 2.62 -12.10 22.75
N SER A 26 3.44 -11.59 21.83
CA SER A 26 4.24 -10.37 22.07
C SER A 26 3.36 -9.15 22.35
N LEU A 27 2.17 -9.10 21.75
CA LEU A 27 1.16 -8.05 21.94
C LEU A 27 0.18 -8.34 23.08
N ARG A 28 0.36 -9.46 23.80
CA ARG A 28 -0.57 -9.94 24.85
C ARG A 28 -1.99 -10.15 24.33
N THR A 29 -2.15 -10.47 23.05
CA THR A 29 -3.43 -10.77 22.42
C THR A 29 -3.75 -12.24 22.61
N PRO A 30 -4.98 -12.60 23.06
CA PRO A 30 -5.42 -13.99 23.10
C PRO A 30 -5.36 -14.60 21.71
N VAL A 31 -4.81 -15.81 21.61
CA VAL A 31 -4.68 -16.53 20.34
C VAL A 31 -5.98 -17.28 20.08
N VAL A 32 -6.73 -16.84 19.06
CA VAL A 32 -7.94 -17.51 18.57
C VAL A 32 -7.57 -18.53 17.49
N ALA A 33 -6.65 -18.16 16.59
CA ALA A 33 -6.12 -19.07 15.58
C ALA A 33 -4.68 -18.69 15.22
N ASP A 34 -3.77 -19.67 15.31
CA ASP A 34 -2.39 -19.51 14.85
C ASP A 34 -2.31 -19.73 13.34
N ILE A 35 -2.16 -18.64 12.58
CA ILE A 35 -2.04 -18.67 11.12
C ILE A 35 -0.80 -17.85 10.73
N PRO A 36 0.37 -18.49 10.57
CA PRO A 36 1.63 -17.78 10.38
C PRO A 36 1.74 -17.01 9.06
N GLN A 37 0.91 -17.33 8.06
CA GLN A 37 0.88 -16.64 6.77
C GLN A 37 0.15 -15.29 6.82
N ILE A 38 -0.63 -14.99 7.86
CA ILE A 38 -1.34 -13.71 7.98
C ILE A 38 -0.33 -12.57 8.14
N GLY A 39 -0.51 -11.52 7.33
CA GLY A 39 0.40 -10.38 7.25
C GLY A 39 1.68 -10.64 6.45
N GLN A 40 1.80 -11.81 5.82
CA GLN A 40 2.89 -12.13 4.90
C GLN A 40 2.45 -11.97 3.44
N ASN A 41 3.41 -12.05 2.51
CA ASN A 41 3.17 -11.99 1.06
C ASN A 41 2.42 -10.71 0.62
N LEU A 42 2.79 -9.55 1.20
CA LEU A 42 2.37 -8.27 0.65
C LEU A 42 2.97 -8.12 -0.74
N GLN A 43 2.12 -7.91 -1.73
CA GLN A 43 2.52 -7.63 -3.10
C GLN A 43 2.02 -6.25 -3.48
N ASP A 44 2.87 -5.53 -4.18
CA ASP A 44 2.54 -4.22 -4.75
C ASP A 44 3.24 -4.09 -6.12
N HIS A 45 2.78 -3.15 -6.92
CA HIS A 45 3.43 -2.77 -8.15
C HIS A 45 4.42 -1.64 -7.85
N HIS A 46 5.72 -1.97 -7.88
CA HIS A 46 6.77 -0.98 -7.73
C HIS A 46 6.70 0.04 -8.87
N PHE A 47 6.72 1.32 -8.53
CA PHE A 47 6.81 2.41 -9.51
C PHE A 47 8.11 3.17 -9.31
N ALA A 48 8.65 3.69 -10.42
CA ALA A 48 9.78 4.61 -10.42
C ALA A 48 9.35 5.93 -11.05
N PHE A 49 9.75 7.04 -10.46
CA PHE A 49 9.52 8.37 -11.01
C PHE A 49 10.75 8.82 -11.79
N MET A 50 10.59 9.12 -13.08
CA MET A 50 11.68 9.55 -13.96
C MET A 50 11.29 10.89 -14.61
N PRO A 51 11.67 12.02 -14.00
CA PRO A 51 11.41 13.33 -14.58
C PRO A 51 12.35 13.59 -15.76
N PHE A 52 11.84 14.25 -16.80
CA PHE A 52 12.62 14.71 -17.95
C PHE A 52 12.50 16.22 -18.07
N GLU A 53 13.61 16.90 -18.37
CA GLU A 53 13.58 18.30 -18.76
C GLU A 53 13.10 18.41 -20.21
N VAL A 54 12.07 19.23 -20.45
CA VAL A 54 11.52 19.47 -21.78
C VAL A 54 11.93 20.86 -22.24
N ASN A 55 12.35 20.98 -23.50
CA ASN A 55 12.64 22.28 -24.09
C ASN A 55 11.39 23.20 -24.00
N PRO A 56 11.48 24.38 -23.38
CA PRO A 56 10.34 25.28 -23.18
C PRO A 56 9.60 25.66 -24.48
N ASN A 57 10.32 25.75 -25.60
CA ASN A 57 9.75 26.13 -26.90
C ASN A 57 8.89 25.01 -27.52
N HIS A 58 9.15 23.75 -27.17
CA HIS A 58 8.32 22.60 -27.57
C HIS A 58 7.30 22.22 -26.47
N ALA A 59 7.58 22.50 -25.20
CA ALA A 59 6.66 22.30 -24.09
C ALA A 59 5.42 23.23 -24.20
N ALA A 60 5.62 24.46 -24.69
CA ALA A 60 4.53 25.41 -24.88
C ALA A 60 3.44 24.89 -25.85
N GLN A 61 3.79 24.06 -26.84
CA GLN A 61 2.82 23.46 -27.76
C GLN A 61 1.98 22.38 -27.07
N LEU A 62 2.60 21.52 -26.25
CA LEU A 62 1.91 20.45 -25.52
C LEU A 62 1.01 20.98 -24.39
N ILE A 63 1.44 22.04 -23.70
CA ILE A 63 0.66 22.68 -22.63
C ILE A 63 -0.60 23.35 -23.19
N ASN A 64 -0.50 23.92 -24.40
CA ASN A 64 -1.64 24.57 -25.07
C ASN A 64 -2.65 23.55 -25.63
N GLU A 65 -2.22 22.32 -25.93
CA GLU A 65 -3.08 21.25 -26.47
C GLU A 65 -3.67 20.33 -25.41
N GLN A 66 -3.04 20.18 -24.24
CA GLN A 66 -3.41 19.17 -23.24
C GLN A 66 -3.76 19.68 -21.85
N GLY A 67 -4.02 20.99 -21.67
CA GLY A 67 -4.69 21.55 -20.49
C GLY A 67 -4.37 20.86 -19.16
N THR A 68 -3.39 21.42 -18.44
CA THR A 68 -3.03 21.17 -17.02
C THR A 68 -2.37 19.84 -16.64
N PHE A 69 -1.08 19.93 -16.27
CA PHE A 69 -0.52 19.22 -15.12
C PHE A 69 0.29 20.20 -14.26
N GLN A 70 -0.36 20.75 -13.24
CA GLN A 70 0.28 21.47 -12.13
C GLN A 70 0.29 20.53 -10.93
N PHE A 71 1.47 20.18 -10.44
CA PHE A 71 1.64 19.60 -9.11
C PHE A 71 2.24 20.68 -8.21
N SER A 72 1.46 21.08 -7.20
CA SER A 72 1.88 21.87 -6.03
C SER A 72 2.71 21.03 -5.06
#